data_AF-A0A644T9U8-F1
#
_entry.id   AF-A0A644T9U8-F1
#
_cell.length_a   1.000
_cell.length_b   1.000
_cell.length_c   1.000
_cell.angle_alpha   90.00
_cell.angle_beta   90.00
_cell.angle_gamma   90.00
#
_symmetry.space_group_name_H-M   'P 1'
#
loop_
_entity.id
_entity.type
_entity.pdbx_description
1 polymer ?
#
loop_
_entity_poly.entity_id
_entity_poly.type
_entity_poly.pdbx_seq_one_letter_code
_entity_poly.pdbx_strand_id
1 'polypeptide(L)'
;MNIVDIRAQMEEELTWRQNEIRFLRNQLSYISADQDKRRYRKSLVVMLYAHFEGFCKTVLLIYVDAINHLGIKRNEANPYIKTASLADVFKAYANLDKKCALFKNALPQDEKLHLFSRQVDFVNMIDALWQETAEIPESVIDTESNLKPVVLRKILFRLGFPYDCFAGYEGKINFLLEKRNSIAHGSGKEGLEEKEYSEVETASFTVMEEILKLVIEALENKTYLSVV
;
A
#
# COMPACT_ATOMS: atom_id res chain seq x y z
N MET A 1 -11.75 9.09 -14.94
CA MET A 1 -10.74 8.31 -15.68
C MET A 1 -11.39 7.01 -16.17
N ASN A 2 -11.11 6.55 -17.39
CA ASN A 2 -11.70 5.31 -17.91
C ASN A 2 -11.00 4.10 -17.26
N ILE A 3 -11.75 3.06 -16.88
CA ILE A 3 -11.20 1.81 -16.30
C ILE A 3 -10.19 1.16 -17.24
N VAL A 4 -10.41 1.26 -18.56
CA VAL A 4 -9.47 0.74 -19.56
C VAL A 4 -8.11 1.45 -19.47
N ASP A 5 -8.11 2.77 -19.29
CA ASP A 5 -6.87 3.55 -19.17
C ASP A 5 -6.16 3.25 -17.84
N ILE A 6 -6.92 3.12 -16.75
CA ILE A 6 -6.37 2.74 -15.43
C ILE A 6 -5.72 1.35 -15.51
N ARG A 7 -6.40 0.39 -16.12
CA ARG A 7 -5.87 -0.97 -16.32
C ARG A 7 -4.58 -0.94 -17.13
N ALA A 8 -4.58 -0.24 -18.26
CA ALA A 8 -3.40 -0.11 -19.12
C ALA A 8 -2.21 0.50 -18.37
N GLN A 9 -2.45 1.55 -17.57
CA GLN A 9 -1.42 2.17 -16.73
C GLN A 9 -0.83 1.18 -15.71
N MET A 10 -1.66 0.42 -15.01
CA MET A 10 -1.18 -0.59 -14.04
C MET A 10 -0.43 -1.74 -14.71
N GLU A 11 -0.89 -2.18 -15.89
CA GLU A 11 -0.23 -3.22 -16.68
C GLU A 11 1.13 -2.75 -17.22
N GLU A 12 1.24 -1.49 -17.64
CA GLU A 12 2.53 -0.88 -18.01
C GLU A 12 3.48 -0.89 -16.80
N GLU A 13 3.01 -0.43 -15.64
CA GLU A 13 3.78 -0.43 -14.39
C GLU A 13 4.27 -1.84 -14.00
N LEU A 14 3.46 -2.87 -14.20
CA LEU A 14 3.83 -4.26 -13.94
C LEU A 14 4.88 -4.75 -14.95
N THR A 15 4.61 -4.48 -16.24
CA THR A 15 5.38 -5.01 -17.37
C THR A 15 6.82 -4.51 -17.34
N TRP A 16 7.05 -3.21 -17.15
CA TRP A 16 8.41 -2.68 -17.19
C TRP A 16 9.27 -3.22 -16.03
N ARG A 17 8.69 -3.37 -14.83
CA ARG A 17 9.38 -3.95 -13.66
C ARG A 17 9.70 -5.42 -13.86
N GLN A 18 8.76 -6.21 -14.37
CA GLN A 18 9.00 -7.62 -14.70
C GLN A 18 10.09 -7.77 -15.77
N ASN A 19 10.08 -6.91 -16.79
CA ASN A 19 11.07 -6.93 -17.86
C ASN A 19 12.46 -6.56 -17.35
N GLU A 20 12.58 -5.56 -16.48
CA GLU A 20 13.86 -5.17 -15.87
C GLU A 20 14.44 -6.31 -15.02
N ILE A 21 13.63 -6.92 -14.15
CA ILE A 21 14.08 -8.09 -13.36
C ILE A 21 14.49 -9.26 -14.26
N ARG A 22 13.70 -9.59 -15.28
CA ARG A 22 14.04 -10.65 -16.24
C ARG A 22 15.35 -10.36 -16.96
N PHE A 23 15.55 -9.12 -17.40
CA PHE A 23 16.78 -8.68 -18.05
C PHE A 23 18.00 -8.87 -17.13
N LEU A 24 17.90 -8.40 -15.87
CA LEU A 24 18.98 -8.52 -14.90
C LEU A 24 19.26 -9.98 -14.55
N ARG A 25 18.21 -10.80 -14.39
CA ARG A 25 18.32 -12.23 -14.09
C ARG A 25 18.99 -13.00 -15.23
N ASN A 26 18.68 -12.66 -16.48
CA ASN A 26 19.28 -13.33 -17.66
C ASN A 26 20.81 -13.17 -17.72
N GLN A 27 21.38 -12.14 -17.06
CA GLN A 27 22.83 -11.97 -16.97
C GLN A 27 23.52 -13.13 -16.23
N LEU A 28 22.81 -13.86 -15.36
CA LEU A 28 23.33 -15.05 -14.69
C LEU A 28 23.80 -16.14 -15.66
N SER A 29 23.27 -16.16 -16.90
CA SER A 29 23.68 -17.14 -17.92
C SER A 29 25.12 -16.95 -18.40
N TYR A 30 25.66 -15.73 -18.29
CA TYR A 30 27.04 -15.40 -18.67
C TYR A 30 28.04 -15.63 -17.53
N ILE A 31 27.58 -15.98 -16.33
CA ILE A 31 28.43 -16.22 -15.17
C ILE A 31 28.67 -17.74 -15.05
N SER A 32 29.93 -18.17 -15.12
CA SER A 32 30.25 -19.61 -15.05
C SER A 32 30.33 -20.15 -13.62
N ALA A 33 30.96 -19.41 -12.70
CA ALA A 33 31.17 -19.87 -11.33
C ALA A 33 29.89 -19.74 -10.49
N ASP A 34 29.50 -20.82 -9.79
CA ASP A 34 28.31 -20.81 -8.94
C ASP A 34 28.41 -19.77 -7.80
N GLN A 35 29.60 -19.62 -7.22
CA GLN A 35 29.84 -18.61 -6.18
C GLN A 35 29.55 -17.18 -6.68
N ASP A 36 29.91 -16.87 -7.93
CA ASP A 36 29.64 -15.58 -8.53
C ASP A 36 28.15 -15.41 -8.87
N LYS A 37 27.45 -16.47 -9.29
CA LYS A 37 25.98 -16.45 -9.46
C LYS A 37 25.29 -16.14 -8.13
N ARG A 38 25.71 -16.78 -7.04
CA ARG A 38 25.19 -16.52 -5.69
C ARG A 38 25.43 -15.07 -5.28
N ARG A 39 26.64 -14.55 -5.53
CA ARG A 39 26.97 -13.15 -5.25
C ARG A 39 26.12 -12.19 -6.08
N TYR A 40 25.90 -12.48 -7.36
CA TYR A 40 25.09 -11.66 -8.27
C TYR A 40 23.61 -11.62 -7.86
N ARG A 41 23.04 -12.74 -7.41
CA ARG A 41 21.65 -12.80 -6.92
C ARG A 41 21.38 -11.86 -5.74
N LYS A 42 22.40 -11.41 -5.00
CA LYS A 42 22.23 -10.35 -3.98
C LYS A 42 21.71 -9.06 -4.59
N SER A 43 22.26 -8.64 -5.73
CA SER A 43 21.80 -7.45 -6.45
C SER A 43 20.37 -7.65 -6.95
N LEU A 44 20.04 -8.85 -7.44
CA LEU A 44 18.69 -9.18 -7.88
C LEU A 44 17.66 -9.09 -6.74
N VAL A 45 18.00 -9.57 -5.53
CA VAL A 45 17.14 -9.44 -4.34
C VAL A 45 16.83 -7.98 -4.02
N VAL A 46 17.84 -7.11 -4.07
CA VAL A 46 17.65 -5.69 -3.78
C VAL A 46 16.73 -5.04 -4.81
N MET A 47 16.96 -5.32 -6.10
CA MET A 47 16.12 -4.82 -7.19
C MET A 47 14.69 -5.38 -7.10
N LEU A 48 14.54 -6.68 -6.84
CA LEU A 48 13.24 -7.34 -6.72
C LEU A 48 12.41 -6.71 -5.60
N TYR A 49 13.02 -6.46 -4.44
CA TYR A 49 12.35 -5.77 -3.33
C TYR A 49 11.92 -4.35 -3.72
N ALA A 50 12.80 -3.57 -4.36
CA ALA A 50 12.47 -2.20 -4.79
C ALA A 50 11.29 -2.18 -5.78
N HIS A 51 11.26 -3.11 -6.74
CA HIS A 51 10.14 -3.24 -7.67
C HIS A 51 8.87 -3.70 -6.99
N PHE A 52 8.94 -4.69 -6.09
CA PHE A 52 7.80 -5.20 -5.34
C PHE A 52 7.14 -4.09 -4.51
N GLU A 53 7.91 -3.41 -3.65
CA GLU A 53 7.40 -2.33 -2.80
C GLU A 53 6.87 -1.17 -3.63
N GLY A 54 7.65 -0.74 -4.64
CA GLY A 54 7.27 0.36 -5.52
C GLY A 54 6.00 0.06 -6.31
N PHE A 55 5.83 -1.16 -6.81
CA PHE A 55 4.64 -1.54 -7.57
C PHE A 55 3.39 -1.58 -6.68
N CYS A 56 3.44 -2.26 -5.54
CA CYS A 56 2.31 -2.33 -4.62
C CYS A 56 1.85 -0.92 -4.20
N LYS A 57 2.81 -0.04 -3.86
CA LYS A 57 2.51 1.36 -3.55
C LYS A 57 1.85 2.08 -4.74
N THR A 58 2.40 1.92 -5.94
CA THR A 58 1.91 2.61 -7.14
C THR A 58 0.49 2.20 -7.49
N VAL A 59 0.19 0.90 -7.54
CA VAL A 59 -1.16 0.39 -7.87
C VAL A 59 -2.20 0.87 -6.85
N LEU A 60 -1.87 0.87 -5.56
CA LEU A 60 -2.78 1.34 -4.51
C LEU A 60 -2.98 2.87 -4.55
N LEU A 61 -1.96 3.64 -4.96
CA LEU A 61 -2.10 5.08 -5.21
C LEU A 61 -2.98 5.36 -6.44
N ILE A 62 -2.82 4.60 -7.54
CA ILE A 62 -3.70 4.72 -8.71
C ILE A 62 -5.15 4.40 -8.33
N TYR A 63 -5.39 3.40 -7.47
CA TYR A 63 -6.74 3.15 -6.94
C TYR A 63 -7.30 4.35 -6.19
N VAL A 64 -6.54 4.91 -5.25
CA VAL A 64 -6.94 6.11 -4.48
C VAL A 64 -7.26 7.28 -5.42
N ASP A 65 -6.39 7.54 -6.39
CA ASP A 65 -6.58 8.59 -7.39
C ASP A 65 -7.85 8.35 -8.22
N ALA A 66 -8.09 7.12 -8.66
CA ALA A 66 -9.31 6.76 -9.38
C ALA A 66 -10.57 7.03 -8.56
N ILE A 67 -10.59 6.67 -7.26
CA ILE A 67 -11.73 6.93 -6.38
C ILE A 67 -11.96 8.43 -6.19
N ASN A 68 -10.90 9.21 -5.96
CA ASN A 68 -11.00 10.66 -5.79
C ASN A 68 -11.57 11.34 -7.05
N HIS A 69 -11.16 10.88 -8.24
CA HIS A 69 -11.66 11.40 -9.52
C HIS A 69 -13.13 11.07 -9.81
N LEU A 70 -13.75 10.13 -9.10
CA LEU A 70 -15.18 9.87 -9.24
C LEU A 70 -16.04 10.98 -8.63
N GLY A 71 -15.48 11.78 -7.70
CA GLY A 71 -16.19 12.89 -7.06
C GLY A 71 -17.41 12.46 -6.25
N ILE A 72 -17.46 11.19 -5.80
CA ILE A 72 -18.57 10.67 -5.00
C ILE A 72 -18.62 11.35 -3.63
N LYS A 73 -19.81 11.49 -3.05
CA LYS A 73 -19.96 11.92 -1.67
C LYS A 73 -19.56 10.81 -0.72
N ARG A 74 -19.09 11.18 0.49
CA ARG A 74 -18.75 10.20 1.52
C ARG A 74 -19.94 9.30 1.84
N ASN A 75 -21.17 9.81 1.90
CA ASN A 75 -22.33 8.97 2.22
C ASN A 75 -22.63 7.87 1.19
N GLU A 76 -22.21 8.02 -0.08
CA GLU A 76 -22.34 7.03 -1.16
C GLU A 76 -21.26 5.93 -1.11
N ALA A 77 -20.14 6.19 -0.44
CA ALA A 77 -19.03 5.26 -0.37
C ALA A 77 -19.30 4.11 0.63
N ASN A 78 -18.50 3.05 0.58
CA ASN A 78 -18.52 2.00 1.60
C ASN A 78 -17.87 2.49 2.92
N PRO A 79 -18.03 1.79 4.06
CA PRO A 79 -17.46 2.23 5.34
C PRO A 79 -15.94 2.44 5.35
N TYR A 80 -15.19 1.65 4.56
CA TYR A 80 -13.74 1.75 4.49
C TYR A 80 -13.29 3.01 3.76
N ILE A 81 -13.85 3.29 2.59
CA ILE A 81 -13.59 4.48 1.79
C ILE A 81 -14.04 5.75 2.53
N LYS A 82 -15.20 5.72 3.20
CA LYS A 82 -15.64 6.78 4.14
C LYS A 82 -14.55 7.09 5.16
N THR A 83 -14.10 6.06 5.87
CA THR A 83 -13.11 6.18 6.94
C THR A 83 -11.75 6.64 6.41
N ALA A 84 -11.32 6.12 5.26
CA ALA A 84 -10.07 6.51 4.61
C ALA A 84 -10.09 7.99 4.20
N SER A 85 -11.20 8.49 3.68
CA SER A 85 -11.37 9.90 3.30
C SER A 85 -11.45 10.88 4.49
N LEU A 86 -11.55 10.36 5.72
CA LEU A 86 -11.48 11.11 6.96
C LEU A 86 -10.13 10.98 7.67
N ALA A 87 -9.11 10.41 7.02
CA ALA A 87 -7.81 10.16 7.64
C ALA A 87 -7.22 11.41 8.32
N ASP A 88 -7.30 12.57 7.68
CA ASP A 88 -6.76 13.81 8.26
C ASP A 88 -7.66 14.39 9.36
N VAL A 89 -8.97 14.14 9.32
CA VAL A 89 -9.89 14.44 10.43
C VAL A 89 -9.54 13.59 11.65
N PHE A 90 -9.27 12.29 11.48
CA PHE A 90 -8.87 11.42 12.58
C PHE A 90 -7.48 11.76 13.13
N LYS A 91 -6.52 12.12 12.27
CA LYS A 91 -5.21 12.63 12.72
C LYS A 91 -5.38 13.92 13.53
N ALA A 92 -6.22 14.85 13.08
CA ALA A 92 -6.51 16.08 13.80
C ALA A 92 -7.20 15.80 15.13
N TYR A 93 -8.15 14.86 15.15
CA TYR A 93 -8.87 14.44 16.35
C TYR A 93 -7.92 13.83 17.40
N ALA A 94 -6.98 12.98 16.98
CA ALA A 94 -6.00 12.34 17.86
C ALA A 94 -4.91 13.31 18.37
N ASN A 95 -4.60 14.37 17.62
CA ASN A 95 -3.56 15.32 17.98
C ASN A 95 -4.08 16.39 18.96
N LEU A 96 -4.06 16.10 20.26
CA LEU A 96 -4.57 16.97 21.32
C LEU A 96 -3.75 18.27 21.50
N ASP A 97 -2.55 18.35 20.94
CA ASP A 97 -1.62 19.47 21.15
C ASP A 97 -1.77 20.61 20.12
N LYS A 98 -2.54 20.43 19.04
CA LYS A 98 -2.72 21.43 17.98
C LYS A 98 -4.15 21.95 17.91
N LYS A 99 -4.30 23.28 17.95
CA LYS A 99 -5.50 23.94 17.40
C LYS A 99 -5.58 23.62 15.90
N CYS A 100 -6.73 23.17 15.42
CA CYS A 100 -6.94 22.93 13.99
C CYS A 100 -8.23 23.63 13.54
N ALA A 101 -8.38 23.80 12.22
CA ALA A 101 -9.56 24.46 11.64
C ALA A 101 -10.88 23.71 11.93
N LEU A 102 -10.82 22.43 12.30
CA LEU A 102 -11.99 21.59 12.58
C LEU A 102 -12.42 21.65 14.06
N PHE A 103 -11.46 21.67 14.99
CA PHE A 103 -11.69 21.70 16.45
C PHE A 103 -11.34 23.09 17.00
N LYS A 104 -12.31 24.01 16.92
CA LYS A 104 -12.10 25.47 17.18
C LYS A 104 -12.34 25.89 18.63
N ASN A 105 -12.94 25.04 19.46
CA ASN A 105 -13.31 25.40 20.81
C ASN A 105 -12.07 25.71 21.67
N ALA A 106 -12.17 26.73 22.52
CA ALA A 106 -11.09 27.16 23.39
C ALA A 106 -10.71 26.02 24.34
N LEU A 107 -9.43 25.62 24.29
CA LEU A 107 -8.88 24.53 25.08
C LEU A 107 -9.06 24.82 26.57
N PRO A 108 -9.84 24.02 27.32
CA PRO A 108 -9.70 23.98 28.77
C PRO A 108 -8.26 23.53 29.10
N GLN A 109 -7.69 24.00 30.21
CA GLN A 109 -6.37 23.53 30.66
C GLN A 109 -6.37 22.04 31.05
N ASP A 110 -7.54 21.42 31.16
CA ASP A 110 -7.73 20.00 31.45
C ASP A 110 -7.79 19.16 30.16
N GLU A 111 -6.83 18.23 30.02
CA GLU A 111 -6.69 17.36 28.84
C GLU A 111 -7.91 16.45 28.60
N LYS A 112 -8.56 15.97 29.67
CA LYS A 112 -9.74 15.09 29.54
C LYS A 112 -10.96 15.88 29.06
N LEU A 113 -11.16 17.07 29.62
CA LEU A 113 -12.22 17.97 29.18
C LEU A 113 -12.03 18.39 27.72
N HIS A 114 -10.78 18.61 27.30
CA HIS A 114 -10.46 18.88 25.90
C HIS A 114 -10.81 17.69 24.97
N LEU A 115 -10.49 16.45 25.35
CA LEU A 115 -10.89 15.25 24.61
C LEU A 115 -12.42 15.14 24.49
N PHE A 116 -13.16 15.37 25.59
CA PHE A 116 -14.63 15.33 25.58
C PHE A 116 -15.22 16.43 24.68
N SER A 117 -14.65 17.64 24.71
CA SER A 117 -15.04 18.71 23.79
C SER A 117 -14.90 18.29 22.33
N ARG A 118 -13.78 17.64 21.97
CA ARG A 118 -13.56 17.15 20.60
C ARG A 118 -14.52 16.04 20.18
N GLN A 119 -14.89 15.16 21.11
CA GLN A 119 -15.90 14.13 20.87
C GLN A 119 -17.26 14.77 20.52
N VAL A 120 -17.67 15.79 21.28
CA VAL A 120 -18.89 16.54 21.00
C VAL A 120 -18.80 17.25 19.65
N ASP A 121 -17.67 17.92 19.37
CA ASP A 121 -17.44 18.58 18.08
C ASP A 121 -17.50 17.60 16.91
N PHE A 122 -16.89 16.43 17.06
CA PHE A 122 -16.90 15.38 16.04
C PHE A 122 -18.32 14.90 15.73
N VAL A 123 -19.11 14.61 16.77
CA VAL A 123 -20.52 14.20 16.59
C VAL A 123 -21.34 15.30 15.92
N ASN A 124 -21.14 16.57 16.30
CA ASN A 124 -21.87 17.70 15.71
C ASN A 124 -21.51 17.94 14.24
N MET A 125 -20.27 17.65 13.81
CA MET A 125 -19.85 17.84 12.42
C MET A 125 -20.07 16.61 11.53
N ILE A 126 -20.32 15.43 12.10
CA ILE A 126 -20.27 14.16 11.36
C ILE A 126 -21.27 14.11 10.20
N ASP A 127 -22.48 14.66 10.39
CA ASP A 127 -23.51 14.70 9.35
C ASP A 127 -23.10 15.58 8.16
N ALA A 128 -22.41 16.69 8.43
CA ALA A 128 -21.86 17.56 7.38
C ALA A 128 -20.71 16.87 6.65
N LEU A 129 -19.80 16.21 7.38
CA LEU A 129 -18.69 15.46 6.81
C LEU A 129 -19.17 14.37 5.82
N TRP A 130 -20.31 13.74 6.09
CA TRP A 130 -20.90 12.74 5.19
C TRP A 130 -21.42 13.28 3.87
N GLN A 131 -21.77 14.57 3.81
CA GLN A 131 -22.29 15.21 2.59
C GLN A 131 -21.20 15.76 1.67
N GLU A 132 -19.99 15.92 2.20
CA GLU A 132 -18.81 16.33 1.44
C GLU A 132 -18.31 15.22 0.49
N THR A 133 -17.57 15.62 -0.54
CA THR A 133 -16.90 14.71 -1.47
C THR A 133 -15.85 13.86 -0.73
N ALA A 134 -15.79 12.57 -1.05
CA ALA A 134 -14.77 11.69 -0.55
C ALA A 134 -13.42 12.01 -1.22
N GLU A 135 -12.47 12.47 -0.41
CA GLU A 135 -11.09 12.69 -0.82
C GLU A 135 -10.17 11.88 0.10
N ILE A 136 -9.56 10.84 -0.46
CA ILE A 136 -8.63 9.97 0.24
C ILE A 136 -7.22 10.55 0.06
N PRO A 137 -6.54 10.97 1.14
CA PRO A 137 -5.18 11.47 1.03
C PRO A 137 -4.19 10.34 0.73
N GLU A 138 -3.18 10.61 -0.10
CA GLU A 138 -2.13 9.62 -0.45
C GLU A 138 -1.43 9.01 0.77
N SER A 139 -1.34 9.76 1.88
CA SER A 139 -0.78 9.29 3.16
C SER A 139 -1.53 8.10 3.78
N VAL A 140 -2.68 7.70 3.22
CA VAL A 140 -3.34 6.44 3.56
C VAL A 140 -2.51 5.24 3.09
N ILE A 141 -1.76 5.38 1.98
CA ILE A 141 -0.85 4.38 1.41
C ILE A 141 0.54 4.57 2.03
N ASP A 142 0.66 4.19 3.30
CA ASP A 142 1.92 4.28 4.04
C ASP A 142 2.61 2.91 4.10
N THR A 143 3.70 2.77 3.35
CA THR A 143 4.57 1.57 3.37
C THR A 143 5.46 1.51 4.60
N GLU A 144 5.32 2.45 5.53
CA GLU A 144 6.20 2.63 6.69
C GLU A 144 7.68 2.71 6.23
N SER A 145 8.61 2.16 7.01
CA SER A 145 10.02 2.05 6.59
C SER A 145 10.25 0.98 5.51
N ASN A 146 9.37 -0.01 5.43
CA ASN A 146 9.45 -1.19 4.55
C ASN A 146 8.06 -1.84 4.43
N LEU A 147 7.68 -2.28 3.23
CA LEU A 147 6.43 -3.01 3.00
C LEU A 147 6.48 -4.46 3.53
N LYS A 148 6.40 -4.61 4.86
CA LYS A 148 6.20 -5.91 5.52
C LYS A 148 4.80 -6.46 5.17
N PRO A 149 4.58 -7.79 5.25
CA PRO A 149 3.26 -8.38 5.03
C PRO A 149 2.17 -7.72 5.88
N VAL A 150 2.43 -7.52 7.18
CA VAL A 150 1.49 -6.83 8.08
C VAL A 150 1.18 -5.40 7.65
N VAL A 151 2.13 -4.69 7.03
CA VAL A 151 1.92 -3.33 6.52
C VAL A 151 1.00 -3.38 5.30
N LEU A 152 1.24 -4.31 4.38
CA LEU A 152 0.34 -4.52 3.24
C LEU A 152 -1.09 -4.86 3.71
N ARG A 153 -1.24 -5.75 4.71
CA ARG A 153 -2.55 -6.06 5.31
C ARG A 153 -3.26 -4.82 5.84
N LYS A 154 -2.55 -3.94 6.55
CA LYS A 154 -3.11 -2.68 7.07
C LYS A 154 -3.62 -1.80 5.93
N ILE A 155 -2.84 -1.64 4.85
CA ILE A 155 -3.23 -0.79 3.72
C ILE A 155 -4.46 -1.38 3.02
N LEU A 156 -4.46 -2.70 2.74
CA LEU A 156 -5.59 -3.39 2.12
C LEU A 156 -6.87 -3.23 2.96
N PHE A 157 -6.78 -3.47 4.27
CA PHE A 157 -7.91 -3.29 5.19
C PHE A 157 -8.45 -1.86 5.16
N ARG A 158 -7.56 -0.85 5.19
CA ARG A 158 -7.97 0.57 5.18
C ARG A 158 -8.74 0.95 3.93
N LEU A 159 -8.46 0.30 2.79
CA LEU A 159 -9.14 0.54 1.52
C LEU A 159 -10.35 -0.38 1.29
N GLY A 160 -10.63 -1.30 2.21
CA GLY A 160 -11.77 -2.22 2.12
C GLY A 160 -11.52 -3.46 1.27
N PHE A 161 -10.25 -3.79 0.99
CA PHE A 161 -9.87 -5.05 0.35
C PHE A 161 -9.79 -6.20 1.37
N PRO A 162 -9.90 -7.48 0.92
CA PRO A 162 -9.59 -8.64 1.75
C PRO A 162 -8.14 -8.57 2.24
N TYR A 163 -7.96 -8.33 3.54
CA TYR A 163 -6.64 -8.03 4.11
C TYR A 163 -5.73 -9.25 4.25
N ASP A 164 -6.26 -10.46 4.07
CA ASP A 164 -5.58 -11.73 4.26
C ASP A 164 -5.37 -12.52 2.96
N CYS A 165 -5.74 -11.96 1.80
CA CYS A 165 -5.62 -12.62 0.50
C CYS A 165 -4.20 -13.09 0.16
N PHE A 166 -3.17 -12.45 0.73
CA PHE A 166 -1.76 -12.81 0.52
C PHE A 166 -1.14 -13.62 1.66
N ALA A 167 -1.93 -14.18 2.58
CA ALA A 167 -1.45 -14.98 3.71
C ALA A 167 -0.48 -16.11 3.30
N GLY A 168 -0.72 -16.74 2.15
CA GLY A 168 0.13 -17.81 1.60
C GLY A 168 1.53 -17.36 1.15
N TYR A 169 1.73 -16.07 0.88
CA TYR A 169 2.98 -15.52 0.38
C TYR A 169 3.80 -14.77 1.44
N GLU A 170 3.24 -14.55 2.64
CA GLU A 170 3.88 -13.71 3.68
C GLU A 170 5.26 -14.21 4.07
N GLY A 171 5.46 -15.53 4.15
CA GLY A 171 6.76 -16.13 4.44
C GLY A 171 7.82 -15.75 3.39
N LYS A 172 7.43 -15.73 2.10
CA LYS A 172 8.34 -15.37 1.00
C LYS A 172 8.60 -13.87 0.93
N ILE A 173 7.59 -13.03 1.18
CA ILE A 173 7.77 -11.58 1.25
C ILE A 173 8.66 -11.19 2.44
N ASN A 174 8.46 -11.81 3.60
CA ASN A 174 9.34 -11.60 4.76
C ASN A 174 10.78 -12.02 4.45
N PHE A 175 10.96 -13.17 3.80
CA PHE A 175 12.27 -13.62 3.36
C PHE A 175 12.94 -12.62 2.40
N LEU A 176 12.19 -12.08 1.42
CA LEU A 176 12.68 -11.03 0.51
C LEU A 176 13.22 -9.83 1.27
N LEU A 177 12.41 -9.31 2.21
CA LEU A 177 12.74 -8.15 3.02
C LEU A 177 13.96 -8.41 3.92
N GLU A 178 14.00 -9.55 4.60
CA GLU A 178 15.12 -9.94 5.47
C GLU A 178 16.43 -10.03 4.68
N LYS A 179 16.41 -10.68 3.50
CA LYS A 179 17.58 -10.76 2.63
C LYS A 179 18.00 -9.39 2.13
N ARG A 180 17.06 -8.55 1.67
CA ARG A 180 17.35 -7.17 1.24
C ARG A 180 18.00 -6.37 2.37
N ASN A 181 17.44 -6.43 3.58
CA ASN A 181 17.97 -5.70 4.74
C ASN A 181 19.36 -6.20 5.12
N SER A 182 19.57 -7.51 5.16
CA SER A 182 20.89 -8.10 5.43
C SER A 182 21.95 -7.67 4.41
N ILE A 183 21.57 -7.59 3.12
CA ILE A 183 22.46 -7.11 2.06
C ILE A 183 22.76 -5.61 2.22
N ALA A 184 21.74 -4.78 2.46
CA ALA A 184 21.87 -3.34 2.64
C ALA A 184 22.73 -2.96 3.87
N HIS A 185 22.64 -3.74 4.95
CA HIS A 185 23.44 -3.55 6.17
C HIS A 185 24.80 -4.27 6.14
N GLY A 186 25.17 -4.92 5.03
CA GLY A 186 26.47 -5.58 4.86
C GLY A 186 26.66 -6.88 5.64
N SER A 187 25.61 -7.41 6.29
CA SER A 187 25.66 -8.70 7.02
C SER A 187 25.47 -9.92 6.09
N GLY A 188 24.91 -9.72 4.90
CA GLY A 188 24.68 -10.76 3.89
C GLY A 188 25.96 -11.16 3.16
N LYS A 189 26.94 -11.73 3.86
CA LYS A 189 28.22 -12.17 3.25
C LYS A 189 28.01 -13.28 2.23
N GLU A 190 27.17 -14.24 2.56
CA GLU A 190 26.80 -15.33 1.67
C GLU A 190 25.83 -14.82 0.59
N GLY A 191 26.00 -15.34 -0.64
CA GLY A 191 25.07 -15.06 -1.72
C GLY A 191 23.76 -15.84 -1.57
N LEU A 192 22.91 -15.81 -2.61
CA LEU A 192 21.63 -16.49 -2.57
C LEU A 192 21.62 -17.72 -3.49
N GLU A 193 20.97 -18.81 -3.07
CA GLU A 193 20.76 -19.97 -3.92
C GLU A 193 19.76 -19.66 -5.05
N GLU A 194 19.85 -20.43 -6.13
CA GLU A 194 18.91 -20.30 -7.24
C GLU A 194 17.47 -20.57 -6.83
N LYS A 195 17.27 -21.66 -6.07
CA LYS A 195 15.95 -22.07 -5.60
C LYS A 195 15.33 -21.01 -4.68
N GLU A 196 16.11 -20.49 -3.73
CA GLU A 196 15.68 -19.41 -2.84
C GLU A 196 15.26 -18.16 -3.64
N TYR A 197 16.09 -17.75 -4.61
CA TYR A 197 15.80 -16.60 -5.46
C TYR A 197 14.54 -16.82 -6.31
N SER A 198 14.43 -17.96 -6.98
CA SER A 198 13.31 -18.26 -7.86
C SER A 198 11.98 -18.29 -7.09
N GLU A 199 11.96 -18.90 -5.91
CA GLU A 199 10.74 -18.97 -5.09
C GLU A 199 10.26 -17.59 -4.64
N VAL A 200 11.20 -16.70 -4.28
CA VAL A 200 10.83 -15.34 -3.87
C VAL A 200 10.47 -14.44 -5.05
N GLU A 201 11.12 -14.59 -6.19
CA GLU A 201 10.77 -13.91 -7.45
C GLU A 201 9.36 -14.27 -7.88
N THR A 202 9.03 -15.58 -7.93
CA THR A 202 7.68 -16.04 -8.27
C THR A 202 6.64 -15.48 -7.30
N ALA A 203 6.84 -15.61 -5.99
CA ALA A 203 5.90 -15.10 -5.00
C ALA A 203 5.68 -13.57 -5.12
N SER A 204 6.76 -12.82 -5.39
CA SER A 204 6.68 -11.36 -5.54
C SER A 204 5.86 -10.97 -6.77
N PHE A 205 6.12 -11.60 -7.91
CA PHE A 205 5.36 -11.34 -9.14
C PHE A 205 3.91 -11.77 -9.01
N THR A 206 3.63 -12.90 -8.37
CA THR A 206 2.24 -13.34 -8.16
C THR A 206 1.47 -12.34 -7.31
N VAL A 207 2.04 -11.83 -6.22
CA VAL A 207 1.38 -10.80 -5.40
C VAL A 207 1.19 -9.49 -6.17
N MET A 208 2.15 -9.09 -7.00
CA MET A 208 2.02 -7.93 -7.90
C MET A 208 0.89 -8.13 -8.92
N GLU A 209 0.76 -9.31 -9.51
CA GLU A 209 -0.33 -9.60 -10.45
C GLU A 209 -1.70 -9.65 -9.75
N GLU A 210 -1.77 -10.27 -8.58
CA GLU A 210 -3.01 -10.41 -7.81
C GLU A 210 -3.49 -9.08 -7.22
N ILE A 211 -2.60 -8.18 -6.77
CA ILE A 211 -3.02 -6.86 -6.28
C ILE A 211 -3.57 -5.98 -7.41
N LEU A 212 -3.00 -6.08 -8.61
CA LEU A 212 -3.54 -5.41 -9.81
C LEU A 212 -4.95 -5.92 -10.09
N LYS A 213 -5.14 -7.25 -10.15
CA LYS A 213 -6.45 -7.86 -10.39
C LYS A 213 -7.46 -7.42 -9.33
N LEU A 214 -7.06 -7.44 -8.06
CA LEU A 214 -7.90 -7.04 -6.93
C LEU A 214 -8.40 -5.59 -7.07
N VAL A 215 -7.51 -4.66 -7.42
CA VAL A 215 -7.87 -3.25 -7.62
C VAL A 215 -8.83 -3.08 -8.80
N ILE A 216 -8.55 -3.76 -9.91
CA ILE A 216 -9.39 -3.67 -11.11
C ILE A 216 -10.78 -4.26 -10.87
N GLU A 217 -10.86 -5.43 -10.25
CA GLU A 217 -12.14 -6.05 -9.88
C GLU A 217 -12.94 -5.16 -8.94
N ALA A 218 -12.29 -4.49 -7.99
CA ALA A 218 -12.96 -3.56 -7.10
C ALA A 218 -13.53 -2.33 -7.81
N LEU A 219 -12.82 -1.81 -8.81
CA LEU A 219 -13.29 -0.69 -9.65
C LEU A 219 -14.43 -1.11 -10.57
N GLU A 220 -14.33 -2.27 -11.22
CA GLU A 220 -15.35 -2.81 -12.14
C GLU A 220 -16.65 -3.13 -11.41
N ASN A 221 -16.55 -3.80 -10.25
CA ASN A 221 -17.69 -4.19 -9.44
C ASN A 221 -18.19 -3.06 -8.51
N LYS A 222 -17.53 -1.89 -8.53
CA LYS A 222 -17.86 -0.71 -7.71
C LYS A 222 -17.97 -1.02 -6.21
N THR A 223 -17.12 -1.92 -5.72
CA THR A 223 -17.11 -2.36 -4.30
C THR A 223 -16.81 -1.21 -3.32
N TYR A 224 -16.32 -0.07 -3.83
CA TYR A 224 -16.10 1.17 -3.10
C TYR A 224 -17.39 1.94 -2.76
N LEU A 225 -18.53 1.59 -3.35
CA LEU A 225 -19.84 2.15 -3.02
C LEU A 225 -20.51 1.37 -1.88
N SER A 226 -21.41 2.04 -1.15
CA SER A 226 -22.28 1.36 -0.20
C SER A 226 -23.21 0.38 -0.93
N VAL A 227 -23.38 -0.82 -0.40
CA VAL A 227 -24.47 -1.71 -0.82
C VAL A 227 -25.78 -1.06 -0.38
N VAL A 228 -26.64 -0.74 -1.35
CA VAL A 228 -28.00 -0.22 -1.13
C VAL A 228 -28.92 -1.36 -0.73
#